data_AF-A0A931EPX9-F1
#
_entry.id   AF-A0A931EPX9-F1
#
_cell.length_a   1.000
_cell.length_b   1.000
_cell.length_c   1.000
_cell.angle_alpha   90.00
_cell.angle_beta   90.00
_cell.angle_gamma   90.00
#
_symmetry.space_group_name_H-M   'P 1'
#
loop_
_entity.id
_entity.type
_entity.pdbx_description
1 polymer ?
#
loop_
_entity_poly.entity_id
_entity_poly.type
_entity_poly.pdbx_seq_one_letter_code
_entity_poly.pdbx_strand_id
1 'polypeptide(L)'
;MYTKQEIIIDSFRQGKSQHTIARDLQINRKTVKKYILEHEALLQSVCSKEAAQSIALSDKPAYNMTVPRQKVKLTTDVQEIIDEQLLKNKVKLQEGLRKQMMKKKDIHE
;
A
#
# COMPACT_ATOMS: atom_id res chain seq x y z
N MET A 1 2.12 -19.71 -6.65
CA MET A 1 3.49 -19.72 -6.08
C MET A 1 3.39 -19.13 -4.68
N TYR A 2 3.63 -19.94 -3.65
CA TYR A 2 3.32 -19.65 -2.24
C TYR A 2 4.59 -19.42 -1.40
N THR A 3 5.55 -18.66 -1.95
CA THR A 3 6.91 -18.52 -1.40
C THR A 3 6.96 -17.99 0.03
N LYS A 4 6.07 -17.07 0.42
CA LYS A 4 5.98 -16.57 1.80
C LYS A 4 5.52 -17.66 2.78
N GLN A 5 4.52 -18.45 2.39
CA GLN A 5 3.96 -19.50 3.25
C GLN A 5 4.97 -20.64 3.44
N GLU A 6 5.63 -21.05 2.35
CA GLU A 6 6.68 -22.07 2.37
C GLU A 6 7.83 -21.67 3.31
N ILE A 7 8.27 -20.41 3.27
CA ILE A 7 9.29 -19.88 4.20
C ILE A 7 8.85 -20.01 5.67
N ILE A 8 7.59 -19.66 5.98
CA ILE A 8 7.07 -19.73 7.36
C ILE A 8 6.96 -21.19 7.82
N ILE A 9 6.46 -22.09 6.97
CA ILE A 9 6.32 -23.51 7.28
C ILE A 9 7.70 -24.15 7.49
N ASP A 10 8.64 -23.93 6.59
CA ASP A 10 9.99 -24.51 6.68
C ASP A 10 10.76 -24.02 7.92
N SER A 11 10.56 -22.76 8.31
CA SER A 11 11.20 -22.20 9.50
C SER A 11 10.55 -22.68 10.81
N PHE A 12 9.22 -22.57 10.94
CA PHE A 12 8.53 -22.76 12.23
C PHE A 12 8.01 -24.19 12.45
N ARG A 13 7.72 -24.95 11.39
CA ARG A 13 7.30 -26.36 11.49
C ARG A 13 8.47 -27.33 11.30
N GLN A 14 9.36 -27.06 10.34
CA GLN A 14 10.45 -27.98 10.01
C GLN A 14 11.79 -27.62 10.66
N GLY A 15 11.92 -26.42 11.26
CA GLY A 15 13.13 -25.99 11.95
C GLY A 15 14.33 -25.74 11.03
N LYS A 16 14.10 -25.53 9.73
CA LYS A 16 15.19 -25.29 8.76
C LYS A 16 15.85 -23.94 9.00
N SER A 17 17.16 -23.89 8.77
CA SER A 17 17.91 -22.63 8.83
C SER A 17 17.53 -21.69 7.67
N GLN A 18 17.66 -20.38 7.88
CA GLN A 18 17.43 -19.37 6.84
C GLN A 18 18.27 -19.62 5.57
N HIS A 19 19.49 -20.14 5.71
CA HIS A 19 20.37 -20.46 4.59
C HIS A 19 19.88 -21.67 3.80
N THR A 20 19.37 -22.69 4.48
CA THR A 20 18.77 -23.87 3.87
C THR A 20 17.53 -23.49 3.07
N ILE A 21 16.62 -22.73 3.68
CA ILE A 21 15.39 -22.26 3.03
C ILE A 21 15.68 -21.42 1.78
N ALA A 22 16.65 -20.50 1.88
CA ALA A 22 17.06 -19.66 0.75
C ALA A 22 17.61 -20.48 -0.43
N ARG A 23 18.35 -21.56 -0.14
CA ARG A 23 18.91 -22.46 -1.15
C ARG A 23 17.81 -23.32 -1.78
N ASP A 24 16.95 -23.92 -0.97
CA ASP A 24 15.89 -24.82 -1.41
C ASP A 24 14.86 -24.08 -2.30
N LEU A 25 14.43 -22.89 -1.87
CA LEU A 25 13.43 -22.09 -2.58
C LEU A 25 14.03 -21.19 -3.67
N GLN A 26 15.36 -21.12 -3.79
CA GLN A 26 16.08 -20.22 -4.71
C GLN A 26 15.70 -18.74 -4.54
N ILE A 27 15.52 -18.30 -3.29
CA ILE A 27 15.15 -16.92 -2.93
C ILE A 27 16.29 -16.27 -2.15
N ASN A 28 16.44 -14.95 -2.29
CA ASN A 28 17.40 -14.21 -1.51
C ASN A 28 17.17 -14.40 0.01
N ARG A 29 18.23 -14.78 0.74
CA ARG A 29 18.24 -14.92 2.21
C ARG A 29 17.67 -13.68 2.92
N LYS A 30 17.87 -12.46 2.40
CA LYS A 30 17.29 -11.24 2.99
C LYS A 30 15.77 -11.26 2.98
N THR A 31 15.15 -11.82 1.95
CA THR A 31 13.70 -12.01 1.85
C THR A 31 13.19 -13.06 2.83
N VAL A 32 13.92 -14.18 2.98
CA VAL A 32 13.64 -15.21 3.99
C VAL A 32 13.66 -14.61 5.40
N LYS A 33 14.74 -13.87 5.73
CA LYS A 33 14.86 -13.16 7.01
C LYS A 33 13.72 -12.18 7.23
N LYS A 34 13.34 -11.39 6.21
CA LYS A 34 12.24 -10.43 6.28
C LYS A 34 10.94 -11.12 6.70
N TYR A 35 10.54 -12.19 6.03
CA TYR A 35 9.26 -12.85 6.32
C TYR A 35 9.23 -13.58 7.66
N ILE A 36 10.37 -14.12 8.11
CA ILE A 36 10.47 -14.72 9.46
C ILE A 36 10.25 -13.64 10.53
N LEU A 37 10.94 -12.50 10.42
CA LEU A 37 10.79 -11.40 11.38
C LEU A 37 9.37 -10.79 11.37
N GLU A 38 8.77 -10.64 10.19
CA GLU A 38 7.38 -10.17 10.08
C GLU A 38 6.39 -11.12 10.76
N HIS A 39 6.60 -12.43 10.61
CA HIS A 39 5.78 -13.44 11.28
C HIS A 39 5.95 -13.43 12.80
N GLU A 40 7.19 -13.30 13.29
CA GLU A 40 7.48 -13.17 14.73
C GLU A 40 6.84 -11.91 15.33
N ALA A 41 6.94 -10.77 14.64
CA ALA A 41 6.30 -9.53 15.06
C ALA A 41 4.77 -9.67 15.13
N LEU A 42 4.16 -10.35 14.16
CA LEU A 42 2.72 -10.63 14.18
C LEU A 42 2.33 -11.50 15.39
N LEU A 43 3.09 -12.55 15.68
CA LEU A 43 2.85 -13.41 16.85
C LEU A 43 2.98 -12.66 18.18
N GLN A 44 3.84 -11.64 18.25
CA GLN A 44 3.97 -10.80 19.44
C GLN A 44 2.84 -9.77 19.57
N SER A 45 2.31 -9.27 18.43
CA SER A 45 1.28 -8.24 18.41
C SER A 45 -0.16 -8.76 18.59
N VAL A 46 -0.44 -10.01 18.20
CA VAL A 46 -1.80 -10.58 18.22
C VAL A 46 -1.96 -11.51 19.42
N CYS A 47 -3.05 -11.32 20.18
CA CYS A 47 -3.32 -12.09 21.41
C CYS A 47 -3.60 -13.60 21.14
N SER A 48 -4.03 -13.95 19.93
CA SER A 48 -4.23 -15.34 19.48
C SER A 48 -3.22 -15.76 18.40
N LYS A 49 -2.53 -16.87 18.66
CA LYS A 49 -1.57 -17.48 17.72
C LYS A 49 -2.23 -17.93 16.42
N GLU A 50 -3.48 -18.38 16.48
CA GLU A 50 -4.25 -18.87 15.33
C GLU A 50 -4.60 -17.71 14.38
N ALA A 51 -4.97 -16.56 14.94
CA ALA A 51 -5.22 -15.34 14.18
C ALA A 51 -3.93 -14.80 13.54
N ALA A 52 -2.80 -14.84 14.24
CA ALA A 52 -1.51 -14.43 13.67
C ALA A 52 -1.09 -15.32 12.49
N GLN A 53 -1.28 -16.64 12.60
CA GLN A 53 -0.96 -17.59 11.54
C GLN A 53 -1.85 -17.41 10.31
N SER A 54 -3.16 -17.20 10.50
CA SER A 54 -4.09 -17.01 9.38
C SER A 54 -3.76 -15.75 8.59
N ILE A 55 -3.44 -14.64 9.28
CA ILE A 55 -3.02 -13.36 8.66
C ILE A 55 -1.71 -13.55 7.89
N ALA A 56 -0.67 -14.08 8.54
CA ALA A 56 0.64 -14.20 7.92
C ALA A 56 0.65 -15.08 6.67
N LEU A 57 -0.14 -16.16 6.67
CA LEU A 57 -0.27 -17.08 5.55
C LEU A 57 -1.17 -16.54 4.43
N SER A 58 -2.22 -15.77 4.76
CA SER A 58 -3.16 -15.26 3.76
C SER A 58 -2.67 -13.99 3.06
N ASP A 59 -1.85 -13.17 3.73
CA ASP A 59 -1.43 -11.87 3.24
C ASP A 59 -0.43 -11.95 2.09
N LYS A 60 -0.76 -11.27 1.00
CA LYS A 60 0.10 -11.11 -0.17
C LYS A 60 1.31 -10.24 0.17
N PRO A 61 2.49 -10.54 -0.40
CA PRO A 61 3.66 -9.70 -0.21
C PRO A 61 3.42 -8.30 -0.79
N ALA A 62 3.63 -7.27 0.02
CA ALA A 62 3.52 -5.87 -0.38
C ALA A 62 4.86 -5.14 -0.17
N TYR A 63 5.07 -4.10 -0.97
CA TYR A 63 6.18 -3.17 -0.73
C TYR A 63 5.86 -2.29 0.46
N ASN A 64 6.80 -2.16 1.39
CA ASN A 64 6.64 -1.30 2.55
C ASN A 64 6.73 0.15 2.09
N MET A 65 5.62 0.88 2.12
CA MET A 65 5.59 2.32 1.89
C MET A 65 5.44 2.99 3.26
N THR A 66 6.56 3.37 3.88
CA THR A 66 6.57 4.04 5.19
C THR A 66 5.87 5.39 5.14
N VAL A 67 5.94 6.06 3.99
CA VAL A 67 5.23 7.31 3.71
C VAL A 67 4.47 7.11 2.39
N PRO A 68 3.16 7.45 2.32
CA PRO A 68 2.44 7.43 1.07
C PRO A 68 3.12 8.40 0.09
N ARG A 69 3.32 7.95 -1.16
CA ARG A 69 3.90 8.82 -2.20
C ARG A 69 2.99 10.02 -2.40
N GLN A 70 3.56 11.21 -2.26
CA GLN A 70 2.84 12.45 -2.54
C GLN A 70 2.55 12.56 -4.03
N LYS A 71 1.42 13.20 -4.35
CA LYS A 71 1.05 13.45 -5.75
C LYS A 71 1.98 14.52 -6.31
N VAL A 72 2.70 14.20 -7.37
CA VAL A 72 3.70 15.12 -7.97
C VAL A 72 3.05 16.38 -8.56
N LYS A 73 1.85 16.25 -9.13
CA LYS A 73 1.18 17.35 -9.85
C LYS A 73 -0.06 17.91 -9.15
N LEU A 74 -0.60 17.21 -8.17
CA LEU A 74 -1.80 17.64 -7.44
C LEU A 74 -1.37 18.07 -6.04
N THR A 75 -0.65 19.19 -5.99
CA THR A 75 -0.30 19.87 -4.74
C THR A 75 -1.55 20.50 -4.13
N THR A 76 -1.50 20.82 -2.83
CA THR A 76 -2.61 21.49 -2.13
C THR A 76 -3.00 22.78 -2.85
N ASP A 77 -2.03 23.59 -3.27
CA ASP A 77 -2.25 24.83 -4.01
C ASP A 77 -3.03 24.60 -5.32
N VAL A 78 -2.68 23.53 -6.06
CA VAL A 78 -3.40 23.17 -7.29
C VAL A 78 -4.83 22.71 -6.98
N GLN A 79 -5.05 22.03 -5.85
CA GLN A 79 -6.40 21.64 -5.42
C GLN A 79 -7.24 22.87 -5.08
N GLU A 80 -6.68 23.83 -4.34
CA GLU A 80 -7.37 25.07 -3.98
C GLU A 80 -7.78 25.87 -5.22
N ILE A 81 -6.87 26.01 -6.20
CA ILE A 81 -7.18 26.68 -7.47
C ILE A 81 -8.36 26.00 -8.20
N ILE A 82 -8.36 24.67 -8.26
CA ILE A 82 -9.45 23.90 -8.88
C ILE A 82 -10.77 24.16 -8.13
N ASP A 83 -10.74 24.11 -6.80
CA ASP A 83 -11.93 24.29 -5.96
C ASP A 83 -12.53 25.70 -6.10
N GLU A 84 -11.69 26.74 -6.16
CA GLU A 84 -12.11 28.11 -6.40
C GLU A 84 -12.82 28.26 -7.76
N GLN A 85 -12.26 27.69 -8.82
CA GLN A 85 -12.83 27.77 -10.15
C GLN A 85 -14.15 26.99 -10.26
N LEU A 86 -14.26 25.85 -9.57
CA LEU A 86 -15.52 25.11 -9.44
C LEU A 86 -16.57 25.92 -8.68
N LEU A 87 -16.18 26.65 -7.64
CA LEU A 87 -17.08 27.53 -6.89
C LEU A 87 -17.59 28.69 -7.76
N LYS A 88 -16.70 29.36 -8.51
CA LYS A 88 -17.08 30.38 -9.51
C LYS A 88 -18.09 29.84 -10.53
N ASN A 89 -17.90 28.60 -10.99
CA ASN A 89 -18.83 27.94 -11.90
C ASN A 89 -20.20 27.66 -11.26
N LYS A 90 -20.26 27.29 -9.97
CA LYS A 90 -21.52 27.13 -9.24
C LYS A 90 -22.30 28.44 -9.15
N VAL A 91 -21.62 29.55 -8.87
CA VAL A 91 -22.23 30.89 -8.85
C VAL A 91 -22.80 31.26 -10.23
N LYS A 92 -22.00 31.11 -11.30
CA LYS A 92 -22.48 31.36 -12.68
C LYS A 92 -23.69 30.50 -13.06
N LEU A 93 -23.76 29.26 -12.59
CA LEU A 93 -24.91 28.40 -12.82
C LEU A 93 -26.16 28.93 -12.11
N GLN A 94 -26.03 29.36 -10.85
CA GLN A 94 -27.12 29.97 -10.07
C GLN A 94 -27.63 31.27 -10.70
N GLU A 95 -26.74 32.06 -11.30
CA GLU A 95 -27.06 33.30 -12.02
C GLU A 95 -27.61 33.05 -13.45
N GLY A 96 -27.74 31.79 -13.89
CA GLY A 96 -28.22 31.44 -15.23
C GLY A 96 -27.19 31.61 -16.36
N LEU A 97 -25.94 31.96 -16.03
CA LEU A 97 -24.82 32.17 -16.96
C LEU A 97 -24.15 30.86 -17.39
N ARG A 98 -24.94 29.85 -17.75
CA ARG A 98 -24.46 28.48 -18.06
C ARG A 98 -23.41 28.44 -19.18
N LYS A 99 -23.51 29.33 -20.16
CA LYS A 99 -22.55 29.42 -21.29
C LYS A 99 -21.19 30.01 -20.90
N GLN A 100 -21.12 30.73 -19.77
CA GLN A 100 -19.89 31.37 -19.28
C GLN A 100 -19.14 30.53 -18.24
N MET A 101 -19.61 29.32 -17.95
CA MET A 101 -18.91 28.38 -17.08
C MET A 101 -17.60 27.92 -17.74
N MET A 102 -16.53 27.91 -16.96
CA MET A 102 -15.21 27.45 -17.38
C MET A 102 -15.22 25.92 -17.53
N LYS A 103 -14.60 25.41 -18.59
CA LYS A 103 -14.40 23.97 -18.80
C LYS A 103 -13.12 23.53 -18.10
N LYS A 104 -12.96 22.22 -17.89
CA LYS A 104 -11.75 21.64 -17.29
C LYS A 104 -10.42 22.02 -17.97
N LYS A 105 -10.46 22.38 -19.26
CA LYS A 105 -9.28 22.82 -20.02
C LYS A 105 -8.91 24.29 -19.75
N ASP A 106 -9.88 25.07 -19.27
CA ASP A 106 -9.72 26.50 -19.00
C ASP A 106 -9.19 26.72 -17.56
N ILE A 107 -9.07 25.66 -16.76
CA ILE A 107 -8.61 25.66 -15.35
C ILE A 107 -7.10 25.96 -15.18
N HIS A 108 -6.38 26.08 -16.30
CA HIS A 108 -4.92 26.22 -16.34
C HIS A 108 -4.45 27.62 -16.81
N GLU A 109 -5.35 28.48 -17.26
CA GLU A 109 -5.04 29.88 -17.55
C GLU A 109 -5.09 30.71 -16.25
#